data_AF-A0A427MXF4-F1
#
_entry.id   AF-A0A427MXF4-F1
#
_cell.length_a   1.000
_cell.length_b   1.000
_cell.length_c   1.000
_cell.angle_alpha   90.00
_cell.angle_beta   90.00
_cell.angle_gamma   90.00
#
_symmetry.space_group_name_H-M   'P 1'
#
loop_
_entity.id
_entity.type
_entity.pdbx_description
1 polymer ?
#
loop_
_entity_poly.entity_id
_entity_poly.type
_entity_poly.pdbx_seq_one_letter_code
_entity_poly.pdbx_strand_id
1 'polypeptide(L)'
;MPLHLVGENIDKMRGHRQAEAGKLVQLMRGIYVDADDDIDQTVRTHAVRIAKYLYPNAYLSGASAVLLGPMRDGRLFLTGRRAQRQRIRALEIIQNKAPAHPSVSQAVVGDAMGELRVDVSSLRQRFLEAFRIRSEHAASFDEAMKEGIAARLIGEYGTPESAADAVFKLARDNDWLDEGSAAERFLKRNPAAAVAVTNKAALDLIVAWHGAPIGNLAHDGFEWRWQASAPDGPPLVRQTTPGRLPPFIESLLPEGWLNRVLNNPDERAELRTGKRYMSNITIVKRRSELADFPADILLTRLNSFTAEHLFTGTYAGPGRGNIQDTFDQNLAKIFATGATPRLSGVQIKAPMFLDADGTLIPSTNRPFTHILKPAGMSGFEALPAIEWQSMELGRAAGFVVPATALVAMPDGMPHALAVERFDIRTSLDDMRRLALEDMTSVLGVRAEDKYTGTMERIAAALRPLSTDPDADLLLILRRALFAWFIADGDMHLKNMAVLKIAEPRRRDFSSVRMAPLYDAVTTRVFSNLQSDRMALKISGKDEQLKRADFKRFAATAGIPAAAADGAMDELVAALERGLANLTLPYPLTDGSAGAERAAQMREIVRERLTTFE
;
A
#
# COMPACT_ATOMS: atom_id res chain seq x y z
N MET A 1 24.26 -12.84 23.25
CA MET A 1 23.70 -11.67 22.55
C MET A 1 24.72 -10.60 22.83
N PRO A 2 25.42 -10.06 21.83
CA PRO A 2 26.69 -9.40 22.06
C PRO A 2 26.56 -8.14 22.95
N LEU A 3 25.40 -7.47 22.95
CA LEU A 3 25.13 -6.28 23.78
C LEU A 3 23.92 -6.49 24.70
N HIS A 4 24.06 -6.07 25.95
CA HIS A 4 23.01 -6.11 26.97
C HIS A 4 22.76 -4.71 27.55
N LEU A 5 21.51 -4.26 27.47
CA LEU A 5 21.02 -2.97 27.94
C LEU A 5 19.98 -3.19 29.04
N VAL A 6 20.24 -2.64 30.22
CA VAL A 6 19.36 -2.82 31.39
C VAL A 6 18.01 -2.19 31.13
N GLY A 7 16.95 -2.98 31.29
CA GLY A 7 15.57 -2.56 31.03
C GLY A 7 15.09 -2.81 29.59
N GLU A 8 15.98 -3.21 28.69
CA GLU A 8 15.63 -3.60 27.32
C GLU A 8 15.71 -5.13 27.16
N ASN A 9 16.86 -5.73 27.45
CA ASN A 9 17.09 -7.17 27.24
C ASN A 9 17.77 -7.89 28.43
N ILE A 10 18.11 -7.16 29.49
CA ILE A 10 18.60 -7.73 30.75
C ILE A 10 18.06 -6.95 31.94
N ASP A 11 17.79 -7.62 33.06
CA ASP A 11 17.46 -6.94 34.31
C ASP A 11 18.73 -6.51 35.08
N LYS A 12 18.58 -5.50 35.95
CA LYS A 12 19.71 -4.91 36.68
C LYS A 12 20.46 -5.91 37.55
N MET A 13 19.74 -6.81 38.24
CA MET A 13 20.33 -7.77 39.18
C MET A 13 21.10 -8.86 38.44
N ARG A 14 20.54 -9.34 37.33
CA ARG A 14 21.17 -10.34 36.47
C ARG A 14 22.39 -9.77 35.76
N GLY A 15 22.33 -8.54 35.26
CA GLY A 15 23.49 -7.88 34.65
C GLY A 15 24.66 -7.76 35.62
N HIS A 16 24.39 -7.31 36.85
CA HIS A 16 25.44 -7.19 37.88
C HIS A 16 26.04 -8.55 38.26
N ARG A 17 25.19 -9.56 38.53
CA ARG A 17 25.64 -10.90 38.88
C ARG A 17 26.47 -11.56 37.78
N GLN A 18 26.08 -11.39 36.52
CA GLN A 18 26.83 -11.96 35.39
C GLN A 18 28.15 -11.23 35.14
N ALA A 19 28.23 -9.93 35.44
CA ALA A 19 29.49 -9.19 35.41
C ALA A 19 30.45 -9.64 36.53
N GLU A 20 29.95 -9.84 37.76
CA GLU A 20 30.76 -10.42 38.86
C GLU A 20 31.26 -11.82 38.54
N ALA A 21 30.46 -12.62 37.82
CA ALA A 21 30.85 -13.95 37.35
C ALA A 21 31.80 -13.94 36.13
N GLY A 22 32.25 -12.76 35.67
CA GLY A 22 33.17 -12.61 34.53
C GLY A 22 32.57 -12.92 33.16
N LYS A 23 31.24 -13.14 33.08
CA LYS A 23 30.56 -13.46 31.82
C LYS A 23 30.23 -12.23 31.00
N LEU A 24 30.06 -11.09 31.66
CA LEU A 24 29.77 -9.79 31.04
C LEU A 24 30.83 -8.76 31.44
N VAL A 25 31.20 -7.90 30.51
CA VAL A 25 32.01 -6.72 30.78
C VAL A 25 31.10 -5.49 30.86
N GLN A 26 31.09 -4.81 32.00
CA GLN A 26 30.36 -3.55 32.15
C GLN A 26 31.10 -2.42 31.43
N LEU A 27 30.43 -1.78 30.48
CA LEU A 27 30.98 -0.63 29.75
C LEU A 27 30.61 0.69 30.41
N MET A 28 29.36 0.81 30.86
CA MET A 28 28.81 1.95 31.59
C MET A 28 27.65 1.48 32.49
N ARG A 29 27.08 2.39 33.29
CA ARG A 29 25.88 2.08 34.06
C ARG A 29 24.75 1.65 33.12
N GLY A 30 24.32 0.39 33.25
CA GLY A 30 23.23 -0.17 32.46
C GLY A 30 23.63 -0.76 31.09
N ILE A 31 24.91 -0.77 30.72
CA ILE A 31 25.38 -1.27 29.42
C ILE A 31 26.49 -2.31 29.64
N TYR A 32 26.27 -3.51 29.12
CA TYR A 32 27.19 -4.65 29.23
C TYR A 32 27.39 -5.32 27.87
N VAL A 33 28.52 -6.00 27.69
CA VAL A 33 28.85 -6.81 26.50
C VAL A 33 29.32 -8.20 26.96
N ASP A 34 29.05 -9.24 26.16
CA ASP A 34 29.54 -10.60 26.44
C ASP A 34 31.08 -10.60 26.49
N ALA A 35 31.68 -11.20 27.52
CA ALA A 35 33.12 -11.11 27.75
C ALA A 35 33.99 -11.81 26.68
N ASP A 36 33.40 -12.77 25.96
CA ASP A 36 34.05 -13.54 24.90
C ASP A 36 33.98 -12.85 23.52
N ASP A 37 33.22 -11.76 23.38
CA ASP A 37 33.05 -11.02 22.13
C ASP A 37 34.11 -9.92 21.95
N ASP A 38 34.37 -9.54 20.69
CA ASP A 38 35.14 -8.32 20.39
C ASP A 38 34.33 -7.09 20.84
N ILE A 39 34.69 -6.55 22.01
CA ILE A 39 34.00 -5.45 22.66
C ILE A 39 33.99 -4.19 21.77
N ASP A 40 35.11 -3.85 21.14
CA ASP A 40 35.22 -2.63 20.34
C ASP A 40 34.37 -2.73 19.08
N GLN A 41 34.41 -3.89 18.41
CA GLN A 41 33.56 -4.17 17.25
C GLN A 41 32.08 -4.21 17.62
N THR A 42 31.74 -4.77 18.78
CA THR A 42 30.36 -4.84 19.30
C THR A 42 29.82 -3.44 19.56
N VAL A 43 30.57 -2.59 20.26
CA VAL A 43 30.19 -1.20 20.55
C VAL A 43 30.01 -0.41 19.26
N ARG A 44 30.90 -0.56 18.27
CA ARG A 44 30.76 0.09 16.95
C ARG A 44 29.52 -0.39 16.21
N THR A 45 29.28 -1.70 16.19
CA THR A 45 28.13 -2.31 15.49
C THR A 45 26.79 -1.84 16.07
N HIS A 46 26.73 -1.64 17.38
CA HIS A 46 25.51 -1.23 18.10
C HIS A 46 25.50 0.23 18.52
N ALA A 47 26.34 1.08 17.92
CA ALA A 47 26.56 2.46 18.34
C ALA A 47 25.28 3.30 18.40
N VAL A 48 24.41 3.18 17.39
CA VAL A 48 23.13 3.91 17.35
C VAL A 48 22.16 3.42 18.42
N ARG A 49 22.13 2.11 18.68
CA ARG A 49 21.29 1.52 19.74
C ARG A 49 21.74 1.98 21.12
N ILE A 50 23.05 1.97 21.37
CA ILE A 50 23.66 2.51 22.60
C ILE A 50 23.33 3.99 22.77
N ALA A 51 23.47 4.77 21.70
CA ALA A 51 23.14 6.19 21.72
C ALA A 51 21.66 6.47 21.99
N LYS A 52 20.75 5.73 21.37
CA LYS A 52 19.30 5.84 21.64
C LYS A 52 18.97 5.52 23.09
N TYR A 53 19.60 4.49 23.66
CA TYR A 53 19.41 4.12 25.07
C TYR A 53 19.88 5.23 26.03
N LEU A 54 21.04 5.83 25.76
CA LEU A 54 21.61 6.88 26.61
C LEU A 54 20.91 8.24 26.41
N TYR A 55 20.46 8.53 25.19
CA TYR A 55 19.93 9.83 24.78
C TYR A 55 18.59 9.68 24.05
N PRO A 56 17.52 9.23 24.72
CA PRO A 56 16.25 8.89 24.06
C PRO A 56 15.52 10.08 23.42
N ASN A 57 15.90 11.32 23.78
CA ASN A 57 15.33 12.55 23.23
C ASN A 57 16.31 13.28 22.28
N ALA A 58 17.37 12.61 21.82
CA ALA A 58 18.30 13.13 20.84
C ALA A 58 18.09 12.47 19.48
N TYR A 59 18.48 13.17 18.42
CA TYR A 59 18.42 12.67 17.04
C TYR A 59 19.81 12.56 16.43
N LEU A 60 20.01 11.62 15.50
CA LEU A 60 21.25 11.55 14.71
C LEU A 60 21.37 12.82 13.87
N SER A 61 22.57 13.40 13.81
CA SER A 61 22.85 14.64 13.06
C SER A 61 24.21 14.54 12.39
N GLY A 62 24.61 15.54 11.61
CA GLY A 62 25.90 15.54 10.93
C GLY A 62 26.06 14.34 9.97
N ALA A 63 27.29 13.87 9.82
CA ALA A 63 27.58 12.67 9.04
C ALA A 63 26.84 11.42 9.56
N SER A 64 26.59 11.32 10.87
CA SER A 64 25.87 10.17 11.42
C SER A 64 24.41 10.07 10.97
N ALA A 65 23.77 11.19 10.64
CA ALA A 65 22.44 11.16 10.02
C ALA A 65 22.50 10.67 8.55
N VAL A 66 23.60 10.91 7.84
CA VAL A 66 23.83 10.39 6.47
C VAL A 66 24.11 8.90 6.49
N LEU A 67 25.04 8.50 7.37
CA LEU A 67 25.51 7.13 7.50
C LEU A 67 24.52 6.20 8.20
N LEU A 68 23.55 6.79 8.92
CA LEU A 68 22.66 6.07 9.83
C LEU A 68 23.45 5.22 10.84
N GLY A 69 24.59 5.76 11.29
CA GLY A 69 25.62 5.04 12.02
C GLY A 69 26.81 5.93 12.42
N PRO A 70 27.81 5.38 13.13
CA PRO A 70 29.03 6.10 13.45
C PRO A 70 29.91 6.27 12.20
N MET A 71 30.78 7.28 12.22
CA MET A 71 31.87 7.42 11.25
C MET A 71 32.87 6.27 11.40
N ARG A 72 33.72 6.09 10.38
CA ARG A 72 34.77 5.05 10.37
C ARG A 72 35.71 5.13 11.58
N ASP A 73 36.01 6.34 12.04
CA ASP A 73 36.85 6.56 13.22
C ASP A 73 36.15 6.23 14.56
N GLY A 74 34.83 6.03 14.55
CA GLY A 74 34.02 5.70 15.72
C GLY A 74 33.26 6.89 16.31
N ARG A 75 33.33 8.08 15.72
CA ARG A 75 32.52 9.23 16.15
C ARG A 75 31.05 9.08 15.73
N LEU A 76 30.14 9.35 16.64
CA LEU A 76 28.70 9.36 16.41
C LEU A 76 28.12 10.72 16.80
N PHE A 77 27.49 11.40 15.85
CA PHE A 77 26.99 12.75 16.03
C PHE A 77 25.48 12.76 16.34
N LEU A 78 25.14 13.39 17.46
CA LEU A 78 23.78 13.57 17.95
C LEU A 78 23.47 15.05 18.13
N THR A 79 22.20 15.40 18.08
CA THR A 79 21.74 16.72 18.50
C THR A 79 20.57 16.57 19.48
N GLY A 80 20.56 17.36 20.56
CA GLY A 80 19.50 17.34 21.56
C GLY A 80 19.59 18.50 22.55
N ARG A 81 19.12 18.32 23.79
CA ARG A 81 18.93 19.46 24.72
C ARG A 81 20.23 20.10 25.23
N ARG A 82 21.34 19.36 25.25
CA ARG A 82 22.61 19.79 25.85
C ARG A 82 23.76 19.45 24.92
N ALA A 83 24.82 20.25 25.00
CA ALA A 83 26.10 19.91 24.40
C ALA A 83 26.89 19.02 25.37
N GLN A 84 27.32 17.84 24.93
CA GLN A 84 28.11 16.91 25.75
C GLN A 84 28.84 15.88 24.89
N ARG A 85 29.90 15.29 25.45
CA ARG A 85 30.69 14.25 24.81
C ARG A 85 30.83 13.05 25.74
N GLN A 86 30.63 11.86 25.20
CA GLN A 86 30.78 10.61 25.94
C GLN A 86 31.57 9.60 25.12
N ARG A 87 32.68 9.12 25.67
CA ARG A 87 33.44 8.03 25.08
C ARG A 87 33.07 6.71 25.76
N ILE A 88 32.87 5.68 24.94
CA ILE A 88 32.59 4.31 25.35
C ILE A 88 33.45 3.41 24.48
N ARG A 89 34.61 2.98 24.98
CA ARG A 89 35.55 2.14 24.21
C ARG A 89 35.86 2.79 22.84
N ALA A 90 35.71 2.06 21.74
CA ALA A 90 35.91 2.56 20.39
C ALA A 90 34.82 3.52 19.84
N LEU A 91 33.75 3.81 20.59
CA LEU A 91 32.70 4.76 20.22
C LEU A 91 32.86 6.08 20.96
N GLU A 92 32.69 7.17 20.23
CA GLU A 92 32.67 8.52 20.80
C GLU A 92 31.41 9.26 20.37
N ILE A 93 30.51 9.47 21.32
CA ILE A 93 29.24 10.17 21.09
C ILE A 93 29.47 11.67 21.32
N ILE A 94 29.20 12.46 20.29
CA ILE A 94 29.31 13.92 20.31
C ILE A 94 27.91 14.46 20.13
N GLN A 95 27.37 15.07 21.19
CA GLN A 95 26.05 15.68 21.16
C GLN A 95 26.15 17.19 21.12
N ASN A 96 25.52 17.82 20.14
CA ASN A 96 25.33 19.27 20.08
C ASN A 96 23.96 19.70 20.61
N LYS A 97 23.86 20.98 20.98
CA LYS A 97 22.59 21.60 21.33
C LYS A 97 21.74 21.80 20.07
N ALA A 98 20.48 21.37 20.12
CA ALA A 98 19.52 21.57 19.06
C ALA A 98 19.31 23.06 18.78
N PRO A 99 19.10 23.45 17.50
CA PRO A 99 18.67 24.79 17.18
C PRO A 99 17.24 25.04 17.67
N ALA A 100 16.75 26.27 17.53
CA ALA A 100 15.44 26.66 18.04
C ALA A 100 14.28 25.91 17.33
N HIS A 101 14.41 25.69 16.03
CA HIS A 101 13.39 25.08 15.17
C HIS A 101 13.99 23.93 14.34
N PRO A 102 14.43 22.84 15.00
CA PRO A 102 15.08 21.73 14.31
C PRO A 102 14.10 21.03 13.38
N SER A 103 14.52 20.74 12.14
CA SER A 103 13.76 19.87 11.24
C SER A 103 14.26 18.43 11.33
N VAL A 104 13.39 17.55 11.83
CA VAL A 104 13.71 16.14 12.13
C VAL A 104 12.83 15.22 11.28
N SER A 105 13.32 14.03 10.96
CA SER A 105 12.61 12.95 10.27
C SER A 105 12.93 11.63 10.95
N GLN A 106 12.13 10.59 10.70
CA GLN A 106 12.44 9.24 11.21
C GLN A 106 13.25 8.43 10.21
N ALA A 107 14.19 7.63 10.71
CA ALA A 107 14.93 6.64 9.93
C ALA A 107 14.94 5.29 10.65
N VAL A 108 15.18 4.22 9.89
CA VAL A 108 15.34 2.87 10.44
C VAL A 108 16.80 2.44 10.33
N VAL A 109 17.38 2.09 11.47
CA VAL A 109 18.76 1.59 11.59
C VAL A 109 18.73 0.12 11.95
N GLY A 110 19.52 -0.70 11.25
CA GLY A 110 19.63 -2.13 11.48
C GLY A 110 20.98 -2.51 12.06
N ASP A 111 20.98 -3.37 13.08
CA ASP A 111 22.17 -4.00 13.65
C ASP A 111 21.95 -5.51 13.88
N ALA A 112 22.92 -6.19 14.50
CA ALA A 112 22.83 -7.64 14.76
C ALA A 112 21.73 -8.03 15.77
N MET A 113 21.13 -7.06 16.48
CA MET A 113 20.02 -7.27 17.42
C MET A 113 18.66 -6.89 16.81
N GLY A 114 18.63 -6.53 15.53
CA GLY A 114 17.41 -6.17 14.80
C GLY A 114 17.37 -4.70 14.37
N GLU A 115 16.19 -4.24 13.98
CA GLU A 115 15.99 -2.85 13.53
C GLU A 115 15.51 -1.96 14.69
N LEU A 116 15.85 -0.67 14.64
CA LEU A 116 15.32 0.35 15.53
C LEU A 116 14.98 1.63 14.75
N ARG A 117 13.86 2.26 15.11
CA ARG A 117 13.50 3.60 14.63
C ARG A 117 14.26 4.66 15.43
N VAL A 118 14.85 5.63 14.75
CA VAL A 118 15.55 6.77 15.36
C VAL A 118 15.15 8.06 14.68
N ASP A 119 15.11 9.12 15.47
CA ASP A 119 14.98 10.46 14.94
C ASP A 119 16.34 10.88 14.34
N VAL A 120 16.29 11.53 13.17
CA VAL A 120 17.47 12.01 12.43
C VAL A 120 17.20 13.39 11.88
N SER A 121 18.24 14.19 11.66
CA SER A 121 18.10 15.46 10.93
C SER A 121 17.46 15.20 9.56
N SER A 122 16.40 15.96 9.25
CA SER A 122 15.75 15.93 7.93
C SER A 122 16.76 16.26 6.84
N LEU A 123 16.47 15.95 5.57
CA LEU A 123 17.42 16.16 4.49
C LEU A 123 17.90 17.63 4.40
N ARG A 124 16.96 18.59 4.55
CA ARG A 124 17.26 20.03 4.58
C ARG A 124 18.10 20.42 5.81
N GLN A 125 17.73 19.92 6.99
CA GLN A 125 18.47 20.20 8.23
C GLN A 125 19.89 19.68 8.15
N ARG A 126 20.05 18.45 7.65
CA ARG A 126 21.33 17.76 7.49
C ARG A 126 22.23 18.48 6.49
N PHE A 127 21.65 19.02 5.42
CA PHE A 127 22.37 19.84 4.46
C PHE A 127 22.85 21.15 5.10
N LEU A 128 22.00 21.87 5.84
CA LEU A 128 22.41 23.06 6.58
C LEU A 128 23.50 22.78 7.61
N GLU A 129 23.38 21.65 8.33
CA GLU A 129 24.39 21.21 9.29
C GLU A 129 25.79 21.08 8.67
N ALA A 130 25.87 20.73 7.37
CA ALA A 130 27.14 20.60 6.65
C ALA A 130 27.85 21.94 6.41
N PHE A 131 27.17 23.08 6.58
CA PHE A 131 27.73 24.41 6.42
C PHE A 131 27.89 25.16 7.74
N ARG A 132 27.55 24.55 8.89
CA ARG A 132 27.65 25.18 10.21
C ARG A 132 29.03 25.74 10.50
N ILE A 133 29.07 27.03 10.81
CA ILE A 133 30.32 27.73 11.08
C ILE A 133 30.94 27.21 12.38
N ARG A 134 32.23 26.84 12.33
CA ARG A 134 33.02 26.34 13.48
C ARG A 134 32.36 25.15 14.20
N SER A 135 31.77 24.22 13.44
CA SER A 135 31.11 23.04 13.99
C SER A 135 31.83 21.74 13.65
N GLU A 136 32.04 20.88 14.65
CA GLU A 136 32.50 19.50 14.42
C GLU A 136 31.49 18.68 13.59
N HIS A 137 30.21 19.05 13.60
CA HIS A 137 29.21 18.42 12.74
C HIS A 137 29.46 18.79 11.28
N ALA A 138 29.73 20.06 10.97
CA ALA A 138 30.07 20.47 9.61
C ALA A 138 31.36 19.80 9.13
N ALA A 139 32.38 19.73 10.01
CA ALA A 139 33.65 19.06 9.71
C ALA A 139 33.52 17.53 9.52
N SER A 140 32.40 16.93 9.92
CA SER A 140 32.14 15.50 9.71
C SER A 140 31.74 15.15 8.27
N PHE A 141 31.29 16.13 7.47
CA PHE A 141 30.89 15.91 6.09
C PHE A 141 32.09 16.02 5.15
N ASP A 142 32.30 15.00 4.33
CA ASP A 142 33.11 15.13 3.12
C ASP A 142 32.29 15.73 1.97
N GLU A 143 32.97 16.12 0.90
CA GLU A 143 32.30 16.69 -0.28
C GLU A 143 31.32 15.69 -0.90
N ALA A 144 31.67 14.41 -1.00
CA ALA A 144 30.79 13.38 -1.56
C ALA A 144 29.45 13.25 -0.81
N MET A 145 29.45 13.36 0.52
CA MET A 145 28.23 13.40 1.33
C MET A 145 27.39 14.64 1.03
N LYS A 146 28.02 15.81 0.89
CA LYS A 146 27.31 17.05 0.53
C LYS A 146 26.71 16.96 -0.85
N GLU A 147 27.45 16.45 -1.82
CA GLU A 147 26.98 16.22 -3.20
C GLU A 147 25.81 15.23 -3.23
N GLY A 148 25.89 14.13 -2.46
CA GLY A 148 24.81 13.17 -2.33
C GLY A 148 23.53 13.76 -1.71
N ILE A 149 23.65 14.57 -0.65
CA ILE A 149 22.49 15.27 -0.06
C ILE A 149 21.92 16.31 -1.02
N ALA A 150 22.78 17.07 -1.70
CA ALA A 150 22.36 18.07 -2.69
C ALA A 150 21.58 17.44 -3.84
N ALA A 151 22.07 16.33 -4.41
CA ALA A 151 21.37 15.59 -5.46
C ALA A 151 19.99 15.10 -5.00
N ARG A 152 19.88 14.63 -3.75
CA ARG A 152 18.59 14.20 -3.16
C ARG A 152 17.63 15.38 -2.98
N LEU A 153 18.11 16.52 -2.48
CA LEU A 153 17.29 17.72 -2.33
C LEU A 153 16.79 18.23 -3.68
N ILE A 154 17.64 18.27 -4.69
CA ILE A 154 17.25 18.64 -6.06
C ILE A 154 16.20 17.66 -6.59
N GLY A 155 16.37 16.37 -6.34
CA GLY A 155 15.37 15.36 -6.67
C GLY A 155 14.01 15.60 -6.00
N GLU A 156 14.00 15.94 -4.70
CA GLU A 156 12.78 16.22 -3.93
C GLU A 156 12.05 17.50 -4.37
N TYR A 157 12.78 18.59 -4.65
CA TYR A 157 12.21 19.90 -5.00
C TYR A 157 12.18 20.19 -6.51
N GLY A 158 12.64 19.27 -7.34
CA GLY A 158 12.64 19.35 -8.80
C GLY A 158 13.76 20.20 -9.41
N THR A 159 14.13 21.33 -8.79
CA THR A 159 15.18 22.23 -9.28
C THR A 159 16.19 22.62 -8.18
N PRO A 160 17.44 22.97 -8.54
CA PRO A 160 18.41 23.54 -7.60
C PRO A 160 17.90 24.80 -6.88
N GLU A 161 17.15 25.65 -7.59
CA GLU A 161 16.58 26.88 -7.05
C GLU A 161 15.51 26.58 -5.99
N SER A 162 14.55 25.71 -6.30
CA SER A 162 13.50 25.33 -5.35
C SER A 162 14.06 24.58 -4.13
N ALA A 163 15.09 23.74 -4.33
CA ALA A 163 15.81 23.10 -3.23
C ALA A 163 16.51 24.12 -2.34
N ALA A 164 17.18 25.12 -2.93
CA ALA A 164 17.85 26.18 -2.20
C ALA A 164 16.86 27.02 -1.40
N ASP A 165 15.72 27.41 -1.98
CA ASP A 165 14.67 28.16 -1.29
C ASP A 165 14.13 27.41 -0.05
N ALA A 166 13.89 26.10 -0.20
CA ALA A 166 13.41 25.26 0.88
C ALA A 166 14.42 25.15 2.03
N VAL A 167 15.71 24.99 1.69
CA VAL A 167 16.82 24.97 2.64
C VAL A 167 16.99 26.32 3.33
N PHE A 168 16.96 27.42 2.56
CA PHE A 168 17.15 28.78 3.07
C PHE A 168 16.03 29.21 4.00
N LYS A 169 14.78 28.78 3.73
CA LYS A 169 13.65 28.99 4.65
C LYS A 169 13.93 28.39 6.03
N LEU A 170 14.40 27.14 6.08
CA LEU A 170 14.76 26.48 7.35
C LEU A 170 15.95 27.17 8.03
N ALA A 171 16.89 27.69 7.24
CA ALA A 171 18.03 28.46 7.75
C ALA A 171 17.56 29.73 8.45
N ARG A 172 16.64 30.48 7.83
CA ARG A 172 16.03 31.68 8.43
C ARG A 172 15.29 31.37 9.72
N ASP A 173 14.52 30.29 9.75
CA ASP A 173 13.77 29.88 10.95
C ASP A 173 14.71 29.54 12.12
N ASN A 174 15.97 29.18 11.85
CA ASN A 174 16.99 28.86 12.86
C ASN A 174 18.06 29.94 13.06
N ASP A 175 17.93 31.11 12.41
CA ASP A 175 18.92 32.20 12.41
C ASP A 175 20.31 31.77 11.88
N TRP A 176 20.32 30.97 10.82
CA TRP A 176 21.51 30.39 10.16
C TRP A 176 21.71 30.96 8.74
N LEU A 177 21.64 32.28 8.60
CA LEU A 177 21.60 32.94 7.29
C LEU A 177 22.89 32.74 6.46
N ASP A 178 24.04 32.74 7.12
CA ASP A 178 25.34 32.52 6.45
C ASP A 178 25.47 31.08 5.94
N GLU A 179 25.02 30.10 6.74
CA GLU A 179 24.94 28.70 6.33
C GLU A 179 23.96 28.50 5.18
N GLY A 180 22.79 29.15 5.25
CA GLY A 180 21.82 29.15 4.16
C GLY A 180 22.42 29.66 2.84
N SER A 181 23.17 30.77 2.90
CA SER A 181 23.84 31.37 1.75
C SER A 181 24.97 30.49 1.18
N ALA A 182 25.67 29.75 2.04
CA ALA A 182 26.69 28.78 1.61
C ALA A 182 26.05 27.54 0.96
N ALA A 183 24.97 27.03 1.55
CA ALA A 183 24.21 25.89 1.04
C ALA A 183 23.58 26.19 -0.33
N GLU A 184 23.02 27.39 -0.51
CA GLU A 184 22.48 27.86 -1.79
C GLU A 184 23.54 27.88 -2.89
N ARG A 185 24.72 28.46 -2.61
CA ARG A 185 25.84 28.48 -3.57
C ARG A 185 26.27 27.08 -3.97
N PHE A 186 26.25 26.13 -3.04
CA PHE A 186 26.59 24.74 -3.31
C PHE A 186 25.57 24.07 -4.24
N LEU A 187 24.27 24.21 -3.96
CA LEU A 187 23.19 23.64 -4.77
C LEU A 187 23.23 24.16 -6.22
N LYS A 188 23.48 25.46 -6.39
CA LYS A 188 23.54 26.11 -7.71
C LYS A 188 24.77 25.72 -8.54
N ARG A 189 25.78 25.07 -7.95
CA ARG A 189 26.97 24.58 -8.66
C ARG A 189 26.73 23.28 -9.43
N ASN A 190 25.56 22.64 -9.27
CA ASN A 190 25.16 21.36 -9.87
C ASN A 190 26.21 20.23 -9.64
N PRO A 191 26.36 19.74 -8.41
CA PRO A 191 27.36 18.74 -8.04
C PRO A 191 27.10 17.35 -8.65
N ALA A 192 28.17 16.61 -8.94
CA ALA A 192 28.09 15.23 -9.44
C ALA A 192 27.73 14.26 -8.31
N ALA A 193 26.88 13.26 -8.59
CA ALA A 193 26.42 12.32 -7.56
C ALA A 193 27.54 11.35 -7.11
N ALA A 194 27.82 11.30 -5.80
CA ALA A 194 28.81 10.38 -5.21
C ALA A 194 28.20 9.40 -4.18
N VAL A 195 28.93 8.30 -3.98
CA VAL A 195 28.50 6.95 -3.52
C VAL A 195 27.94 6.89 -2.10
N ALA A 196 26.84 6.14 -1.94
CA ALA A 196 26.19 5.88 -0.65
C ALA A 196 26.92 4.82 0.20
N VAL A 197 27.06 5.09 1.50
CA VAL A 197 27.43 4.07 2.50
C VAL A 197 26.24 3.14 2.74
N THR A 198 26.46 1.83 2.68
CA THR A 198 25.42 0.81 2.74
C THR A 198 24.95 0.58 4.18
N ASN A 199 23.77 1.11 4.51
CA ASN A 199 23.01 0.74 5.71
C ASN A 199 22.62 -0.76 5.65
N LYS A 200 22.82 -1.51 6.72
CA LYS A 200 22.39 -2.93 6.79
C LYS A 200 20.87 -3.13 6.75
N ALA A 201 20.11 -2.09 7.08
CA ALA A 201 18.66 -2.07 6.91
C ALA A 201 18.23 -1.83 5.45
N ALA A 202 19.18 -1.61 4.53
CA ALA A 202 18.89 -1.44 3.12
C ALA A 202 18.15 -2.68 2.57
N LEU A 203 17.25 -2.39 1.65
CA LEU A 203 16.40 -3.34 0.97
C LEU A 203 16.57 -3.10 -0.52
N ASP A 204 16.71 -4.15 -1.30
CA ASP A 204 16.70 -4.10 -2.75
C ASP A 204 15.90 -5.31 -3.23
N LEU A 205 14.80 -5.04 -3.93
CA LEU A 205 13.81 -6.01 -4.33
C LEU A 205 13.59 -5.95 -5.82
N ILE A 206 13.60 -7.10 -6.47
CA ILE A 206 13.22 -7.25 -7.87
C ILE A 206 11.71 -7.29 -7.94
N VAL A 207 11.11 -6.37 -8.70
CA VAL A 207 9.70 -6.39 -9.06
C VAL A 207 9.57 -7.02 -10.44
N ALA A 208 8.73 -8.04 -10.55
CA ALA A 208 8.42 -8.74 -11.78
C ALA A 208 6.92 -8.66 -12.11
N TRP A 209 6.61 -8.60 -13.40
CA TRP A 209 5.24 -8.55 -13.93
C TRP A 209 5.04 -9.71 -14.92
N HIS A 210 4.10 -10.60 -14.61
CA HIS A 210 3.92 -11.88 -15.32
C HIS A 210 5.24 -12.67 -15.43
N GLY A 211 6.01 -12.71 -14.32
CA GLY A 211 7.29 -13.43 -14.22
C GLY A 211 8.50 -12.72 -14.84
N ALA A 212 8.31 -11.64 -15.60
CA ALA A 212 9.41 -10.88 -16.19
C ALA A 212 9.85 -9.72 -15.26
N PRO A 213 11.14 -9.61 -14.86
CA PRO A 213 11.63 -8.49 -14.07
C PRO A 213 11.42 -7.14 -14.78
N ILE A 214 10.75 -6.20 -14.11
CA ILE A 214 10.47 -4.84 -14.59
C ILE A 214 11.24 -3.73 -13.86
N GLY A 215 11.92 -4.07 -12.79
CA GLY A 215 12.89 -3.18 -12.16
C GLY A 215 13.22 -3.57 -10.74
N ASN A 216 13.95 -2.67 -10.09
CA ASN A 216 14.41 -2.79 -8.72
C ASN A 216 13.76 -1.72 -7.86
N LEU A 217 13.18 -2.14 -6.75
CA LEU A 217 12.67 -1.30 -5.69
C LEU A 217 13.64 -1.34 -4.51
N ALA A 218 14.37 -0.25 -4.32
CA ALA A 218 15.35 -0.12 -3.25
C ALA A 218 14.82 0.78 -2.11
N HIS A 219 15.23 0.50 -0.88
CA HIS A 219 15.06 1.37 0.27
C HIS A 219 16.35 1.39 1.09
N ASP A 220 16.95 2.55 1.34
CA ASP A 220 18.27 2.64 2.01
C ASP A 220 18.20 2.75 3.55
N GLY A 221 16.99 2.70 4.10
CA GLY A 221 16.70 2.91 5.52
C GLY A 221 16.12 4.30 5.82
N PHE A 222 16.09 5.17 4.81
CA PHE A 222 15.46 6.47 4.85
C PHE A 222 14.38 6.65 3.77
N GLU A 223 14.67 6.30 2.52
CA GLU A 223 13.75 6.57 1.40
C GLU A 223 13.65 5.40 0.40
N TRP A 224 12.54 5.35 -0.33
CA TRP A 224 12.32 4.43 -1.45
C TRP A 224 12.87 5.00 -2.76
N ARG A 225 13.41 4.12 -3.60
CA ARG A 225 13.87 4.43 -4.96
C ARG A 225 13.45 3.34 -5.92
N TRP A 226 12.81 3.75 -7.02
CA TRP A 226 12.48 2.87 -8.11
C TRP A 226 13.50 3.01 -9.24
N GLN A 227 14.12 1.90 -9.62
CA GLN A 227 14.95 1.82 -10.81
C GLN A 227 14.29 0.86 -11.79
N ALA A 228 13.64 1.40 -12.82
CA ALA A 228 13.12 0.58 -13.91
C ALA A 228 14.28 -0.18 -14.55
N SER A 229 14.14 -1.49 -14.70
CA SER A 229 14.89 -2.18 -15.75
C SER A 229 14.20 -1.81 -17.06
N ALA A 230 14.90 -1.90 -18.19
CA ALA A 230 14.29 -1.71 -19.51
C ALA A 230 13.91 -3.07 -20.13
N PRO A 231 12.95 -3.85 -19.59
CA PRO A 231 12.47 -5.02 -20.30
C PRO A 231 11.50 -4.61 -21.41
N ASP A 232 11.21 -5.55 -22.30
CA ASP A 232 10.08 -5.47 -23.21
C ASP A 232 8.79 -5.18 -22.43
N GLY A 233 8.14 -4.05 -22.73
CA GLY A 233 6.88 -3.64 -22.13
C GLY A 233 6.78 -2.13 -21.83
N PRO A 234 5.58 -1.61 -21.57
CA PRO A 234 5.39 -0.25 -21.08
C PRO A 234 5.82 -0.06 -19.62
N PRO A 235 6.13 1.18 -19.20
CA PRO A 235 6.45 1.49 -17.81
C PRO A 235 5.18 1.39 -16.93
N LEU A 236 5.09 0.29 -16.19
CA LEU A 236 3.99 0.05 -15.24
C LEU A 236 4.17 0.84 -13.94
N VAL A 237 5.32 0.68 -13.29
CA VAL A 237 5.65 1.33 -12.01
C VAL A 237 6.23 2.71 -12.27
N ARG A 238 5.69 3.73 -11.58
CA ARG A 238 6.14 5.11 -11.64
C ARG A 238 6.35 5.65 -10.24
N GLN A 239 7.51 6.24 -9.99
CA GLN A 239 7.75 6.97 -8.75
C GLN A 239 7.36 8.44 -8.96
N THR A 240 6.12 8.78 -8.58
CA THR A 240 5.57 10.13 -8.77
C THR A 240 6.01 11.11 -7.69
N THR A 241 6.34 10.61 -6.50
CA THR A 241 6.88 11.39 -5.39
C THR A 241 8.27 10.85 -5.01
N PRO A 242 9.35 11.64 -5.16
CA PRO A 242 10.70 11.26 -4.77
C PRO A 242 10.76 10.76 -3.32
N GLY A 243 11.54 9.71 -3.07
CA GLY A 243 11.74 9.12 -1.74
C GLY A 243 10.56 8.33 -1.18
N ARG A 244 9.37 8.39 -1.80
CA ARG A 244 8.19 7.60 -1.40
C ARG A 244 8.07 6.31 -2.21
N LEU A 245 7.38 5.34 -1.62
CA LEU A 245 7.03 4.10 -2.31
C LEU A 245 6.22 4.45 -3.58
N PRO A 246 6.51 3.84 -4.74
CA PRO A 246 5.72 4.07 -5.95
C PRO A 246 4.23 3.77 -5.69
N PRO A 247 3.28 4.66 -6.07
CA PRO A 247 1.87 4.48 -5.74
C PRO A 247 1.28 3.15 -6.24
N PHE A 248 1.74 2.65 -7.40
CA PHE A 248 1.32 1.35 -7.91
C PHE A 248 1.75 0.18 -7.01
N ILE A 249 2.89 0.29 -6.34
CA ILE A 249 3.34 -0.74 -5.39
C ILE A 249 2.62 -0.58 -4.05
N GLU A 250 2.42 0.66 -3.59
CA GLU A 250 1.66 0.95 -2.37
C GLU A 250 0.22 0.41 -2.46
N SER A 251 -0.43 0.56 -3.61
CA SER A 251 -1.82 0.12 -3.80
C SER A 251 -2.01 -1.38 -3.69
N LEU A 252 -0.97 -2.17 -3.99
CA LEU A 252 -0.96 -3.64 -3.88
C LEU A 252 -0.87 -4.13 -2.43
N LEU A 253 -0.45 -3.27 -1.49
CA LEU A 253 -0.21 -3.69 -0.12
C LEU A 253 -1.52 -3.99 0.63
N PRO A 254 -1.51 -4.98 1.55
CA PRO A 254 -2.64 -5.28 2.42
C PRO A 254 -3.12 -4.08 3.24
N GLU A 255 -4.43 -4.04 3.48
CA GLU A 255 -5.08 -3.08 4.38
C GLU A 255 -5.95 -3.82 5.41
N GLY A 256 -6.51 -3.06 6.36
CA GLY A 256 -7.52 -3.52 7.30
C GLY A 256 -7.19 -4.85 7.99
N TRP A 257 -8.04 -5.86 7.81
CA TRP A 257 -7.90 -7.14 8.50
C TRP A 257 -6.57 -7.83 8.18
N LEU A 258 -6.18 -7.92 6.91
CA LEU A 258 -4.98 -8.65 6.53
C LEU A 258 -3.72 -7.96 7.07
N ASN A 259 -3.67 -6.63 7.01
CA ASN A 259 -2.55 -5.88 7.61
C ASN A 259 -2.42 -6.13 9.13
N ARG A 260 -3.55 -6.16 9.86
CA ARG A 260 -3.57 -6.49 11.30
C ARG A 260 -3.09 -7.91 11.58
N VAL A 261 -3.48 -8.87 10.75
CA VAL A 261 -3.09 -10.28 10.88
C VAL A 261 -1.61 -10.49 10.63
N LEU A 262 -1.07 -9.84 9.59
CA LEU A 262 0.36 -9.91 9.28
C LEU A 262 1.21 -9.17 10.30
N ASN A 263 0.63 -8.19 10.99
CA ASN A 263 1.26 -7.40 12.05
C ASN A 263 2.59 -6.77 11.58
N ASN A 264 2.62 -6.33 10.33
CA ASN A 264 3.79 -5.68 9.74
C ASN A 264 3.84 -4.21 10.19
N PRO A 265 4.96 -3.75 10.78
CA PRO A 265 5.06 -2.40 11.35
C PRO A 265 5.17 -1.27 10.30
N ASP A 266 5.52 -1.61 9.06
CA ASP A 266 5.64 -0.70 7.91
C ASP A 266 5.67 -1.47 6.58
N GLU A 267 5.66 -0.72 5.47
CA GLU A 267 5.64 -1.26 4.10
C GLU A 267 6.91 -2.08 3.80
N ARG A 268 8.05 -1.77 4.43
CA ARG A 268 9.31 -2.53 4.24
C ARG A 268 9.17 -3.94 4.79
N ALA A 269 8.55 -4.10 5.97
CA ALA A 269 8.32 -5.41 6.56
C ALA A 269 7.37 -6.26 5.70
N GLU A 270 6.30 -5.65 5.16
CA GLU A 270 5.41 -6.33 4.22
C GLU A 270 6.14 -6.77 2.96
N LEU A 271 6.83 -5.86 2.26
CA LEU A 271 7.54 -6.15 1.01
C LEU A 271 8.72 -7.13 1.17
N ARG A 272 9.21 -7.33 2.40
CA ARG A 272 10.21 -8.37 2.71
C ARG A 272 9.62 -9.76 2.82
N THR A 273 8.34 -9.87 3.14
CA THR A 273 7.66 -11.13 3.49
C THR A 273 6.67 -11.55 2.42
N GLY A 274 5.78 -10.66 1.98
CA GLY A 274 4.87 -10.87 0.85
C GLY A 274 5.64 -10.93 -0.47
N LYS A 275 5.34 -11.96 -1.28
CA LYS A 275 6.03 -12.15 -2.57
C LYS A 275 5.12 -12.07 -3.78
N ARG A 276 3.83 -12.38 -3.64
CA ARG A 276 2.84 -12.41 -4.73
C ARG A 276 1.72 -11.40 -4.48
N TYR A 277 1.29 -10.72 -5.52
CA TYR A 277 0.28 -9.65 -5.47
C TYR A 277 -0.67 -9.75 -6.68
N MET A 278 -1.72 -8.91 -6.69
CA MET A 278 -2.61 -8.76 -7.84
C MET A 278 -1.83 -8.42 -9.12
N SER A 279 -2.48 -8.62 -10.27
CA SER A 279 -1.92 -8.35 -11.61
C SER A 279 -0.68 -9.17 -11.97
N ASN A 280 -0.53 -10.34 -11.33
CA ASN A 280 0.60 -11.24 -11.53
C ASN A 280 1.94 -10.53 -11.21
N ILE A 281 1.91 -9.64 -10.21
CA ILE A 281 3.08 -8.93 -9.70
C ILE A 281 3.75 -9.80 -8.65
N THR A 282 5.07 -9.96 -8.80
CA THR A 282 5.91 -10.70 -7.86
C THR A 282 7.05 -9.80 -7.40
N ILE A 283 7.31 -9.77 -6.09
CA ILE A 283 8.37 -8.96 -5.48
C ILE A 283 9.28 -9.88 -4.68
N VAL A 284 10.55 -9.98 -5.07
CA VAL A 284 11.51 -10.96 -4.51
C VAL A 284 12.89 -10.36 -4.30
N LYS A 285 13.72 -10.99 -3.46
CA LYS A 285 15.09 -10.56 -3.20
C LYS A 285 16.06 -11.06 -4.28
N ARG A 286 15.84 -12.28 -4.78
CA ARG A 286 16.70 -12.91 -5.79
C ARG A 286 15.87 -13.32 -7.00
N ARG A 287 16.44 -13.10 -8.20
CA ARG A 287 15.79 -13.45 -9.47
C ARG A 287 15.41 -14.94 -9.56
N SER A 288 16.20 -15.83 -8.95
CA SER A 288 15.92 -17.27 -8.95
C SER A 288 14.57 -17.61 -8.28
N GLU A 289 14.11 -16.80 -7.31
CA GLU A 289 12.84 -17.03 -6.62
C GLU A 289 11.62 -16.83 -7.52
N LEU A 290 11.76 -16.14 -8.65
CA LEU A 290 10.64 -15.94 -9.59
C LEU A 290 10.12 -17.26 -10.17
N ALA A 291 10.99 -18.27 -10.30
CA ALA A 291 10.61 -19.58 -10.81
C ALA A 291 9.81 -20.42 -9.78
N ASP A 292 9.81 -20.03 -8.51
CA ASP A 292 9.12 -20.75 -7.43
C ASP A 292 7.61 -20.47 -7.44
N PHE A 293 7.16 -19.44 -8.17
CA PHE A 293 5.78 -18.99 -8.16
C PHE A 293 5.06 -19.30 -9.47
N PRO A 294 3.86 -19.91 -9.42
CA PRO A 294 3.09 -20.16 -10.63
C PRO A 294 2.58 -18.84 -11.21
N ALA A 295 2.51 -18.77 -12.54
CA ALA A 295 1.82 -17.67 -13.20
C ALA A 295 0.31 -17.75 -12.93
N ASP A 296 -0.29 -16.62 -12.57
CA ASP A 296 -1.74 -16.53 -12.46
C ASP A 296 -2.36 -16.50 -13.87
N ILE A 297 -2.99 -17.61 -14.26
CA ILE A 297 -3.71 -17.77 -15.52
C ILE A 297 -5.05 -18.45 -15.23
N LEU A 298 -6.13 -17.85 -15.68
CA LEU A 298 -7.49 -18.32 -15.49
C LEU A 298 -7.86 -19.35 -16.56
N LEU A 299 -7.53 -20.61 -16.30
CA LEU A 299 -7.84 -21.71 -17.21
C LEU A 299 -9.22 -22.32 -16.96
N THR A 300 -9.66 -22.39 -15.70
CA THR A 300 -11.01 -22.85 -15.34
C THR A 300 -11.90 -21.65 -15.05
N ARG A 301 -13.03 -21.56 -15.79
CA ARG A 301 -14.01 -20.47 -15.65
C ARG A 301 -15.00 -20.79 -14.52
N LEU A 302 -15.34 -19.81 -13.69
CA LEU A 302 -16.26 -20.01 -12.57
C LEU A 302 -17.65 -20.47 -13.04
N ASN A 303 -18.13 -19.92 -14.16
CA ASN A 303 -19.42 -20.24 -14.75
C ASN A 303 -19.57 -21.72 -15.16
N SER A 304 -18.47 -22.44 -15.40
CA SER A 304 -18.51 -23.88 -15.69
C SER A 304 -18.94 -24.72 -14.48
N PHE A 305 -18.82 -24.16 -13.29
CA PHE A 305 -19.21 -24.76 -12.01
C PHE A 305 -20.22 -23.89 -11.26
N THR A 306 -21.11 -23.24 -12.01
CA THR A 306 -22.16 -22.38 -11.43
C THR A 306 -23.51 -22.75 -12.03
N ALA A 307 -24.49 -23.03 -11.18
CA ALA A 307 -25.89 -23.23 -11.56
C ALA A 307 -26.78 -22.40 -10.64
N GLU A 308 -27.74 -21.67 -11.20
CA GLU A 308 -28.65 -20.79 -10.43
C GLU A 308 -27.89 -19.86 -9.46
N HIS A 309 -26.75 -19.32 -9.92
CA HIS A 309 -25.84 -18.47 -9.16
C HIS A 309 -25.13 -19.13 -7.95
N LEU A 310 -25.30 -20.43 -7.75
CA LEU A 310 -24.62 -21.23 -6.73
C LEU A 310 -23.42 -21.96 -7.36
N PHE A 311 -22.30 -21.97 -6.64
CA PHE A 311 -21.16 -22.78 -7.00
C PHE A 311 -21.48 -24.27 -6.79
N THR A 312 -21.34 -25.07 -7.85
CA THR A 312 -21.66 -26.50 -7.86
C THR A 312 -20.45 -27.40 -7.69
N GLY A 313 -19.24 -26.82 -7.68
CA GLY A 313 -18.00 -27.54 -7.42
C GLY A 313 -17.77 -27.83 -5.94
N THR A 314 -16.56 -28.25 -5.60
CA THR A 314 -16.17 -28.58 -4.21
C THR A 314 -15.36 -27.44 -3.60
N TYR A 315 -15.79 -26.90 -2.46
CA TYR A 315 -14.98 -25.96 -1.68
C TYR A 315 -14.02 -26.73 -0.76
N ALA A 316 -12.72 -26.51 -0.93
CA ALA A 316 -11.66 -27.10 -0.10
C ALA A 316 -10.71 -26.01 0.44
N GLY A 317 -11.30 -24.96 1.02
CA GLY A 317 -10.62 -23.93 1.79
C GLY A 317 -10.83 -24.07 3.30
N PRO A 318 -10.38 -23.09 4.10
CA PRO A 318 -10.58 -23.11 5.54
C PRO A 318 -12.08 -23.09 5.92
N GLY A 319 -12.42 -23.83 6.98
CA GLY A 319 -13.70 -23.74 7.70
C GLY A 319 -13.50 -23.23 9.13
N ARG A 320 -14.55 -23.29 9.95
CA ARG A 320 -14.46 -23.08 11.40
C ARG A 320 -13.85 -24.33 12.08
N GLY A 321 -14.12 -25.54 11.63
CA GLY A 321 -13.70 -26.73 12.37
C GLY A 321 -14.32 -26.83 13.79
N ASN A 322 -13.73 -27.64 14.67
CA ASN A 322 -14.40 -28.12 15.90
C ASN A 322 -14.29 -27.20 17.14
N ILE A 323 -13.63 -26.05 17.05
CA ILE A 323 -13.48 -25.08 18.15
C ILE A 323 -14.02 -23.72 17.66
N GLN A 324 -14.53 -22.87 18.54
CA GLN A 324 -15.41 -21.74 18.19
C GLN A 324 -14.70 -20.46 17.65
N ASP A 325 -13.35 -20.37 17.71
CA ASP A 325 -12.58 -19.14 17.41
C ASP A 325 -11.85 -19.08 16.03
N THR A 326 -12.41 -19.65 14.98
CA THR A 326 -11.58 -20.51 14.11
C THR A 326 -11.41 -20.19 12.62
N PHE A 327 -12.31 -19.48 11.96
CA PHE A 327 -12.14 -19.23 10.51
C PHE A 327 -11.02 -18.21 10.23
N ASP A 328 -11.07 -17.04 10.89
CA ASP A 328 -10.07 -15.98 10.75
C ASP A 328 -8.66 -16.46 11.09
N GLN A 329 -8.51 -17.25 12.16
CA GLN A 329 -7.22 -17.80 12.55
C GLN A 329 -6.69 -18.80 11.52
N ASN A 330 -7.56 -19.65 10.97
CA ASN A 330 -7.16 -20.59 9.92
C ASN A 330 -6.79 -19.86 8.63
N LEU A 331 -7.49 -18.77 8.29
CA LEU A 331 -7.14 -17.91 7.18
C LEU A 331 -5.83 -17.14 7.45
N ALA A 332 -5.60 -16.65 8.67
CA ALA A 332 -4.35 -16.01 9.06
C ALA A 332 -3.14 -16.95 8.87
N LYS A 333 -3.29 -18.23 9.20
CA LYS A 333 -2.24 -19.24 8.98
C LYS A 333 -1.86 -19.39 7.50
N ILE A 334 -2.81 -19.31 6.57
CA ILE A 334 -2.46 -19.38 5.14
C ILE A 334 -1.67 -18.15 4.69
N PHE A 335 -1.91 -16.98 5.28
CA PHE A 335 -1.17 -15.75 4.98
C PHE A 335 0.20 -15.66 5.68
N ALA A 336 0.53 -16.55 6.61
CA ALA A 336 1.83 -16.57 7.28
C ALA A 336 3.00 -16.80 6.31
N THR A 337 2.75 -17.47 5.18
CA THR A 337 3.74 -17.64 4.10
C THR A 337 3.63 -16.53 3.05
N GLY A 338 4.78 -16.04 2.61
CA GLY A 338 4.89 -15.05 1.53
C GLY A 338 4.44 -15.53 0.15
N ALA A 339 4.30 -16.85 -0.02
CA ALA A 339 3.80 -17.46 -1.26
C ALA A 339 2.30 -17.25 -1.44
N THR A 340 1.55 -17.03 -0.36
CA THR A 340 0.12 -16.71 -0.45
C THR A 340 -0.05 -15.29 -0.98
N PRO A 341 -0.79 -15.08 -2.09
CA PRO A 341 -0.99 -13.76 -2.67
C PRO A 341 -1.54 -12.75 -1.68
N ARG A 342 -0.93 -11.56 -1.64
CA ARG A 342 -1.39 -10.41 -0.86
C ARG A 342 -2.48 -9.67 -1.60
N LEU A 343 -3.46 -9.18 -0.84
CA LEU A 343 -4.62 -8.47 -1.36
C LEU A 343 -4.92 -7.24 -0.50
N SER A 344 -5.22 -6.13 -1.16
CA SER A 344 -5.65 -4.90 -0.49
C SER A 344 -7.15 -4.93 -0.14
N GLY A 345 -7.60 -3.97 0.67
CA GLY A 345 -8.98 -3.82 1.13
C GLY A 345 -9.20 -4.21 2.60
N VAL A 346 -10.27 -3.68 3.20
CA VAL A 346 -10.52 -3.81 4.65
C VAL A 346 -11.18 -5.14 5.03
N GLN A 347 -11.99 -5.68 4.12
CA GLN A 347 -12.74 -6.92 4.29
C GLN A 347 -11.84 -8.16 4.24
N ILE A 348 -12.27 -9.21 4.93
CA ILE A 348 -11.64 -10.53 4.88
C ILE A 348 -11.80 -11.08 3.47
N LYS A 349 -10.72 -11.59 2.89
CA LYS A 349 -10.71 -12.21 1.56
C LYS A 349 -9.63 -13.28 1.48
N ALA A 350 -9.92 -14.34 0.73
CA ALA A 350 -8.99 -15.44 0.52
C ALA A 350 -8.63 -15.56 -0.96
N PRO A 351 -7.34 -15.66 -1.31
CA PRO A 351 -6.92 -15.96 -2.68
C PRO A 351 -7.14 -17.44 -2.98
N MET A 352 -7.91 -17.74 -4.03
CA MET A 352 -8.33 -19.09 -4.39
C MET A 352 -7.97 -19.49 -5.83
N PHE A 353 -7.80 -20.79 -6.02
CA PHE A 353 -7.57 -21.47 -7.27
C PHE A 353 -8.73 -22.42 -7.54
N LEU A 354 -9.35 -22.31 -8.71
CA LEU A 354 -10.31 -23.29 -9.20
C LEU A 354 -9.59 -24.23 -10.15
N ASP A 355 -9.49 -25.51 -9.80
CA ASP A 355 -8.86 -26.52 -10.65
C ASP A 355 -9.81 -27.05 -11.74
N ALA A 356 -9.31 -27.95 -12.60
CA ALA A 356 -10.08 -28.49 -13.73
C ALA A 356 -11.25 -29.39 -13.29
N ASP A 357 -11.17 -29.98 -12.09
CA ASP A 357 -12.18 -30.87 -11.52
C ASP A 357 -13.27 -30.09 -10.76
N GLY A 358 -13.15 -28.75 -10.69
CA GLY A 358 -14.12 -27.89 -10.02
C GLY A 358 -13.88 -27.74 -8.52
N THR A 359 -12.66 -27.96 -8.04
CA THR A 359 -12.32 -27.76 -6.64
C THR A 359 -11.74 -26.36 -6.40
N LEU A 360 -12.35 -25.60 -5.50
CA LEU A 360 -11.93 -24.26 -5.10
C LEU A 360 -11.03 -24.32 -3.86
N ILE A 361 -9.73 -24.05 -4.02
CA ILE A 361 -8.67 -24.33 -3.02
C ILE A 361 -7.78 -23.08 -2.81
N PRO A 362 -7.21 -22.82 -1.61
CA PRO A 362 -6.31 -21.69 -1.40
C PRO A 362 -5.11 -21.65 -2.36
N SER A 363 -4.77 -20.45 -2.84
CA SER A 363 -3.74 -20.22 -3.87
C SER A 363 -2.31 -20.07 -3.36
N THR A 364 -1.96 -20.64 -2.21
CA THR A 364 -0.61 -20.49 -1.62
C THR A 364 0.51 -20.87 -2.60
N ASN A 365 0.47 -22.07 -3.17
CA ASN A 365 1.46 -22.54 -4.16
C ASN A 365 0.80 -22.85 -5.51
N ARG A 366 -0.32 -22.19 -5.80
CA ARG A 366 -1.14 -22.44 -6.99
C ARG A 366 -1.49 -21.11 -7.67
N PRO A 367 -1.85 -21.13 -8.97
CA PRO A 367 -2.32 -19.94 -9.64
C PRO A 367 -3.45 -19.27 -8.85
N PHE A 368 -3.39 -17.96 -8.71
CA PHE A 368 -4.43 -17.20 -8.03
C PHE A 368 -5.44 -16.70 -9.05
N THR A 369 -6.61 -17.31 -9.08
CA THR A 369 -7.59 -17.13 -10.17
C THR A 369 -8.92 -16.56 -9.70
N HIS A 370 -9.26 -16.77 -8.42
CA HIS A 370 -10.55 -16.38 -7.85
C HIS A 370 -10.33 -15.75 -6.48
N ILE A 371 -11.12 -14.74 -6.13
CA ILE A 371 -11.16 -14.15 -4.79
C ILE A 371 -12.39 -14.70 -4.09
N LEU A 372 -12.21 -15.31 -2.92
CA LEU A 372 -13.32 -15.69 -2.05
C LEU A 372 -13.52 -14.62 -0.98
N LYS A 373 -14.76 -14.14 -0.88
CA LYS A 373 -15.20 -13.15 0.09
C LYS A 373 -16.17 -13.78 1.08
N PRO A 374 -15.69 -14.23 2.25
CA PRO A 374 -16.54 -14.78 3.29
C PRO A 374 -17.46 -13.71 3.87
N ALA A 375 -18.49 -14.17 4.59
CA ALA A 375 -19.34 -13.29 5.38
C ALA A 375 -18.52 -12.48 6.39
N GLY A 376 -18.87 -11.20 6.55
CA GLY A 376 -18.28 -10.33 7.55
C GLY A 376 -18.71 -10.73 8.97
N MET A 377 -18.00 -10.19 9.96
CA MET A 377 -18.36 -10.30 11.38
C MET A 377 -19.10 -9.06 11.86
N SER A 378 -19.72 -9.13 13.04
CA SER A 378 -20.23 -7.96 13.77
C SER A 378 -21.29 -7.16 13.00
N GLY A 379 -22.26 -7.85 12.39
CA GLY A 379 -23.37 -7.23 11.67
C GLY A 379 -23.17 -7.09 10.16
N PHE A 380 -22.10 -7.65 9.61
CA PHE A 380 -21.79 -7.68 8.17
C PHE A 380 -21.94 -9.08 7.56
N GLU A 381 -22.72 -9.96 8.18
CA GLU A 381 -22.89 -11.36 7.75
C GLU A 381 -23.56 -11.46 6.37
N ALA A 382 -24.42 -10.50 6.03
CA ALA A 382 -25.12 -10.41 4.76
C ALA A 382 -24.25 -9.93 3.59
N LEU A 383 -23.01 -9.51 3.84
CA LEU A 383 -22.16 -8.84 2.85
C LEU A 383 -21.98 -9.60 1.52
N PRO A 384 -21.73 -10.93 1.50
CA PRO A 384 -21.63 -11.69 0.26
C PRO A 384 -22.92 -11.66 -0.58
N ALA A 385 -24.09 -11.71 0.06
CA ALA A 385 -25.39 -11.66 -0.60
C ALA A 385 -25.67 -10.27 -1.21
N ILE A 386 -25.34 -9.20 -0.47
CA ILE A 386 -25.49 -7.82 -0.94
C ILE A 386 -24.53 -7.52 -2.10
N GLU A 387 -23.28 -7.97 -2.00
CA GLU A 387 -22.32 -7.79 -3.08
C GLU A 387 -22.74 -8.59 -4.32
N TRP A 388 -23.14 -9.86 -4.17
CA TRP A 388 -23.69 -10.64 -5.28
C TRP A 388 -24.83 -9.91 -5.99
N GLN A 389 -25.80 -9.39 -5.23
CA GLN A 389 -26.97 -8.71 -5.78
C GLN A 389 -26.59 -7.40 -6.48
N SER A 390 -25.64 -6.66 -5.92
CA SER A 390 -25.10 -5.44 -6.52
C SER A 390 -24.43 -5.75 -7.87
N MET A 391 -23.68 -6.85 -7.93
CA MET A 391 -22.99 -7.29 -9.15
C MET A 391 -23.97 -7.75 -10.22
N GLU A 392 -25.05 -8.45 -9.86
CA GLU A 392 -26.09 -8.88 -10.81
C GLU A 392 -26.95 -7.71 -11.31
N LEU A 393 -27.31 -6.75 -10.45
CA LEU A 393 -27.94 -5.50 -10.89
C LEU A 393 -27.00 -4.69 -11.80
N GLY A 394 -25.70 -4.69 -11.51
CA GLY A 394 -24.69 -4.08 -12.36
C GLY A 394 -24.60 -4.73 -13.74
N ARG A 395 -24.68 -6.07 -13.79
CA ARG A 395 -24.71 -6.83 -15.05
C ARG A 395 -25.97 -6.48 -15.86
N ALA A 396 -27.13 -6.44 -15.20
CA ALA A 396 -28.39 -6.03 -15.85
C ALA A 396 -28.37 -4.58 -16.35
N ALA A 397 -27.65 -3.71 -15.65
CA ALA A 397 -27.37 -2.32 -16.03
C ALA A 397 -26.36 -2.18 -17.19
N GLY A 398 -25.87 -3.28 -17.75
CA GLY A 398 -24.97 -3.30 -18.90
C GLY A 398 -23.49 -3.04 -18.56
N PHE A 399 -23.09 -3.13 -17.29
CA PHE A 399 -21.67 -3.12 -16.95
C PHE A 399 -21.01 -4.46 -17.28
N VAL A 400 -19.73 -4.41 -17.63
CA VAL A 400 -18.88 -5.61 -17.59
C VAL A 400 -18.68 -5.97 -16.13
N VAL A 401 -19.09 -7.18 -15.74
CA VAL A 401 -18.99 -7.70 -14.37
C VAL A 401 -18.30 -9.07 -14.44
N PRO A 402 -17.28 -9.34 -13.62
CA PRO A 402 -16.66 -10.67 -13.53
C PRO A 402 -17.69 -11.75 -13.21
N ALA A 403 -17.35 -13.00 -13.50
CA ALA A 403 -18.18 -14.12 -13.05
C ALA A 403 -18.18 -14.18 -11.51
N THR A 404 -19.37 -14.39 -10.94
CA THR A 404 -19.57 -14.50 -9.49
C THR A 404 -20.45 -15.70 -9.17
N ALA A 405 -20.21 -16.34 -8.03
CA ALA A 405 -21.04 -17.43 -7.53
C ALA A 405 -21.07 -17.41 -5.99
N LEU A 406 -22.23 -17.68 -5.41
CA LEU A 406 -22.34 -17.93 -3.97
C LEU A 406 -21.82 -19.34 -3.66
N VAL A 407 -20.89 -19.43 -2.73
CA VAL A 407 -20.25 -20.67 -2.31
C VAL A 407 -20.83 -21.09 -0.97
N ALA A 408 -21.39 -22.30 -0.92
CA ALA A 408 -21.80 -22.92 0.33
C ALA A 408 -20.56 -23.18 1.20
N MET A 409 -20.55 -22.60 2.40
CA MET A 409 -19.43 -22.71 3.33
C MET A 409 -19.67 -23.85 4.33
N PRO A 410 -18.62 -24.55 4.79
CA PRO A 410 -18.75 -25.62 5.77
C PRO A 410 -19.19 -25.09 7.15
N ASP A 411 -19.49 -26.01 8.08
CA ASP A 411 -19.74 -25.71 9.49
C ASP A 411 -20.93 -24.74 9.74
N GLY A 412 -21.92 -24.74 8.85
CA GLY A 412 -23.07 -23.84 8.93
C GLY A 412 -22.72 -22.36 8.80
N MET A 413 -21.54 -22.04 8.25
CA MET A 413 -21.16 -20.67 7.95
C MET A 413 -22.07 -20.08 6.87
N PRO A 414 -22.34 -18.76 6.90
CA PRO A 414 -23.04 -18.12 5.79
C PRO A 414 -22.25 -18.26 4.49
N HIS A 415 -22.98 -18.23 3.37
CA HIS A 415 -22.39 -18.32 2.04
C HIS A 415 -21.32 -17.25 1.83
N ALA A 416 -20.24 -17.62 1.16
CA ALA A 416 -19.23 -16.69 0.67
C ALA A 416 -19.52 -16.31 -0.79
N LEU A 417 -18.88 -15.25 -1.28
CA LEU A 417 -18.92 -14.88 -2.69
C LEU A 417 -17.58 -15.22 -3.34
N ALA A 418 -17.58 -16.12 -4.33
CA ALA A 418 -16.44 -16.31 -5.21
C ALA A 418 -16.54 -15.33 -6.38
N VAL A 419 -15.43 -14.64 -6.67
CA VAL A 419 -15.31 -13.68 -7.77
C VAL A 419 -14.14 -14.10 -8.65
N GLU A 420 -14.39 -14.27 -9.93
CA GLU A 420 -13.37 -14.56 -10.93
C GLU A 420 -12.49 -13.33 -11.20
N ARG A 421 -11.16 -13.51 -11.19
CA ARG A 421 -10.24 -12.41 -11.49
C ARG A 421 -10.27 -12.05 -12.97
N PHE A 422 -10.28 -10.75 -13.25
CA PHE A 422 -10.27 -10.18 -14.60
C PHE A 422 -8.95 -9.48 -14.97
N ASP A 423 -8.00 -9.42 -14.04
CA ASP A 423 -6.70 -8.78 -14.19
C ASP A 423 -5.58 -9.76 -14.60
N ILE A 424 -5.97 -10.95 -15.09
CA ILE A 424 -5.09 -12.05 -15.47
C ILE A 424 -5.49 -12.63 -16.83
N ARG A 425 -4.54 -13.34 -17.45
CA ARG A 425 -4.75 -13.99 -18.75
C ARG A 425 -5.73 -15.16 -18.63
N THR A 426 -6.45 -15.44 -19.69
CA THR A 426 -7.48 -16.50 -19.74
C THR A 426 -7.06 -17.74 -20.52
N SER A 427 -5.83 -17.78 -21.04
CA SER A 427 -5.29 -18.93 -21.76
C SER A 427 -3.76 -18.94 -21.72
N LEU A 428 -3.17 -20.08 -22.08
CA LEU A 428 -1.71 -20.25 -22.11
C LEU A 428 -1.04 -19.58 -23.31
N ASP A 429 -1.76 -19.45 -24.42
CA ASP A 429 -1.34 -18.79 -25.65
C ASP A 429 -1.54 -17.27 -25.61
N ASP A 430 -2.36 -16.76 -24.68
CA ASP A 430 -2.43 -15.33 -24.41
C ASP A 430 -1.08 -14.87 -23.83
N MET A 431 -0.42 -13.96 -24.53
CA MET A 431 0.87 -13.41 -24.13
C MET A 431 0.75 -11.98 -23.58
N ARG A 432 -0.47 -11.44 -23.50
CA ARG A 432 -0.72 -10.09 -22.98
C ARG A 432 -0.39 -10.02 -21.51
N ARG A 433 0.14 -8.88 -21.07
CA ARG A 433 0.31 -8.59 -19.65
C ARG A 433 -0.77 -7.62 -19.21
N LEU A 434 -1.54 -8.05 -18.22
CA LEU A 434 -2.63 -7.26 -17.65
C LEU A 434 -2.17 -6.66 -16.32
N ALA A 435 -2.58 -5.42 -16.05
CA ALA A 435 -2.40 -4.76 -14.77
C ALA A 435 -3.65 -3.94 -14.40
N LEU A 436 -4.14 -4.17 -13.18
CA LEU A 436 -5.17 -3.39 -12.54
C LEU A 436 -4.49 -2.28 -11.72
N GLU A 437 -4.81 -1.03 -12.03
CA GLU A 437 -4.32 0.11 -11.25
C GLU A 437 -5.50 0.95 -10.76
N ASP A 438 -5.63 1.08 -9.45
CA ASP A 438 -6.70 1.85 -8.85
C ASP A 438 -6.48 3.37 -8.89
N MET A 439 -7.54 4.14 -8.62
CA MET A 439 -7.47 5.61 -8.69
C MET A 439 -6.67 6.23 -7.54
N THR A 440 -6.37 5.50 -6.46
CA THR A 440 -5.40 6.01 -5.46
C THR A 440 -4.00 6.08 -6.06
N SER A 441 -3.59 5.01 -6.76
CA SER A 441 -2.32 4.95 -7.49
C SER A 441 -2.27 5.98 -8.62
N VAL A 442 -3.31 6.03 -9.47
CA VAL A 442 -3.36 6.95 -10.61
C VAL A 442 -3.26 8.42 -10.17
N LEU A 443 -3.94 8.79 -9.08
CA LEU A 443 -3.93 10.16 -8.55
C LEU A 443 -2.71 10.47 -7.66
N GLY A 444 -1.89 9.46 -7.33
CA GLY A 444 -0.76 9.61 -6.41
C GLY A 444 -1.17 9.99 -4.99
N VAL A 445 -2.37 9.59 -4.55
CA VAL A 445 -2.85 9.78 -3.17
C VAL A 445 -2.56 8.55 -2.32
N ARG A 446 -2.38 8.73 -1.01
CA ARG A 446 -2.06 7.62 -0.11
C ARG A 446 -3.24 6.65 0.02
N ALA A 447 -2.95 5.40 0.36
CA ALA A 447 -4.01 4.39 0.56
C ALA A 447 -5.00 4.78 1.69
N GLU A 448 -4.50 5.41 2.75
CA GLU A 448 -5.33 5.94 3.86
C GLU A 448 -6.31 7.05 3.42
N ASP A 449 -5.97 7.76 2.34
CA ASP A 449 -6.72 8.88 1.77
C ASP A 449 -7.72 8.42 0.68
N LYS A 450 -8.05 7.13 0.61
CA LYS A 450 -8.92 6.55 -0.43
C LYS A 450 -10.32 7.16 -0.53
N TYR A 451 -10.83 7.77 0.54
CA TYR A 451 -12.12 8.48 0.56
C TYR A 451 -11.98 9.97 0.15
N THR A 452 -10.76 10.47 -0.08
CA THR A 452 -10.50 11.87 -0.43
C THR A 452 -10.51 12.08 -1.95
N GLY A 453 -11.68 12.20 -2.53
CA GLY A 453 -11.81 12.34 -3.98
C GLY A 453 -13.17 12.82 -4.46
N THR A 454 -13.24 13.09 -5.76
CA THR A 454 -14.49 13.40 -6.45
C THR A 454 -14.52 12.68 -7.79
N MET A 455 -15.72 12.45 -8.33
CA MET A 455 -15.88 11.83 -9.65
C MET A 455 -15.26 12.69 -10.76
N GLU A 456 -15.26 14.02 -10.62
CA GLU A 456 -14.60 14.95 -11.54
C GLU A 456 -13.07 14.73 -11.56
N ARG A 457 -12.45 14.51 -10.39
CA ARG A 457 -11.01 14.24 -10.31
C ARG A 457 -10.65 12.93 -10.99
N ILE A 458 -11.48 11.89 -10.82
CA ILE A 458 -11.31 10.62 -11.54
C ILE A 458 -11.44 10.82 -13.06
N ALA A 459 -12.49 11.50 -13.50
CA ALA A 459 -12.73 11.78 -14.92
C ALA A 459 -11.56 12.57 -15.55
N ALA A 460 -11.06 13.60 -14.87
CA ALA A 460 -9.93 14.40 -15.32
C ALA A 460 -8.63 13.58 -15.40
N ALA A 461 -8.38 12.70 -14.43
CA ALA A 461 -7.19 11.84 -14.42
C ALA A 461 -7.26 10.73 -15.47
N LEU A 462 -8.45 10.18 -15.72
CA LEU A 462 -8.62 9.10 -16.69
C LEU A 462 -8.54 9.58 -18.15
N ARG A 463 -9.09 10.76 -18.46
CA ARG A 463 -9.17 11.28 -19.83
C ARG A 463 -7.84 11.19 -20.62
N PRO A 464 -6.68 11.60 -20.10
CA PRO A 464 -5.41 11.47 -20.83
C PRO A 464 -4.79 10.07 -20.78
N LEU A 465 -5.29 9.16 -19.93
CA LEU A 465 -4.76 7.80 -19.77
C LEU A 465 -5.50 6.79 -20.62
N SER A 466 -6.81 6.97 -20.80
CA SER A 466 -7.67 6.02 -21.49
C SER A 466 -7.36 5.96 -22.99
N THR A 467 -7.40 4.75 -23.55
CA THR A 467 -7.33 4.52 -25.00
C THR A 467 -8.65 4.79 -25.72
N ASP A 468 -9.74 5.05 -24.97
CA ASP A 468 -11.06 5.41 -25.48
C ASP A 468 -11.77 6.31 -24.44
N PRO A 469 -11.33 7.57 -24.33
CA PRO A 469 -11.71 8.44 -23.23
C PRO A 469 -13.21 8.78 -23.22
N ASP A 470 -13.84 8.94 -24.39
CA ASP A 470 -15.25 9.34 -24.44
C ASP A 470 -16.16 8.23 -23.89
N ALA A 471 -15.90 6.97 -24.26
CA ALA A 471 -16.64 5.83 -23.70
C ALA A 471 -16.37 5.64 -22.21
N ASP A 472 -15.13 5.81 -21.76
CA ASP A 472 -14.77 5.66 -20.36
C ASP A 472 -15.34 6.78 -19.46
N LEU A 473 -15.46 8.01 -19.97
CA LEU A 473 -16.10 9.11 -19.25
C LEU A 473 -17.61 8.88 -19.10
N LEU A 474 -18.28 8.38 -20.15
CA LEU A 474 -19.67 7.92 -20.04
C LEU A 474 -19.80 6.78 -19.03
N LEU A 475 -18.84 5.86 -19.01
CA LEU A 475 -18.82 4.77 -18.03
C LEU A 475 -18.63 5.30 -16.59
N ILE A 476 -17.78 6.31 -16.36
CA ILE A 476 -17.67 6.96 -15.04
C ILE A 476 -19.01 7.58 -14.62
N LEU A 477 -19.70 8.29 -15.53
CA LEU A 477 -21.04 8.82 -15.25
C LEU A 477 -22.01 7.72 -14.84
N ARG A 478 -22.04 6.62 -15.61
CA ARG A 478 -22.88 5.45 -15.29
C ARG A 478 -22.49 4.82 -13.96
N ARG A 479 -21.20 4.71 -13.63
CA ARG A 479 -20.72 4.19 -12.32
C ARG A 479 -21.19 5.07 -11.17
N ALA A 480 -21.05 6.39 -11.30
CA ALA A 480 -21.48 7.35 -10.30
C ALA A 480 -22.98 7.22 -10.03
N LEU A 481 -23.77 7.18 -11.11
CA LEU A 481 -25.22 7.07 -11.02
C LEU A 481 -25.67 5.71 -10.49
N PHE A 482 -25.01 4.62 -10.90
CA PHE A 482 -25.28 3.28 -10.39
C PHE A 482 -24.99 3.16 -8.89
N ALA A 483 -23.83 3.63 -8.43
CA ALA A 483 -23.48 3.66 -7.01
C ALA A 483 -24.50 4.47 -6.20
N TRP A 484 -25.00 5.57 -6.76
CA TRP A 484 -26.12 6.27 -6.16
C TRP A 484 -27.39 5.40 -6.16
N PHE A 485 -27.82 4.79 -7.26
CA PHE A 485 -29.05 3.97 -7.23
C PHE A 485 -29.02 2.83 -6.20
N ILE A 486 -27.90 2.13 -6.08
CA ILE A 486 -27.77 1.02 -5.12
C ILE A 486 -27.37 1.47 -3.72
N ALA A 487 -27.19 2.78 -3.46
CA ALA A 487 -26.69 3.30 -2.19
C ALA A 487 -25.35 2.67 -1.76
N ASP A 488 -24.38 2.69 -2.68
CA ASP A 488 -23.01 2.29 -2.44
C ASP A 488 -22.21 3.43 -1.80
N GLY A 489 -22.09 3.37 -0.48
CA GLY A 489 -21.24 4.28 0.28
C GLY A 489 -19.79 3.85 0.42
N ASP A 490 -19.38 2.72 -0.18
CA ASP A 490 -17.99 2.25 -0.19
C ASP A 490 -17.33 2.33 -1.58
N MET A 491 -17.97 2.99 -2.57
CA MET A 491 -17.40 3.28 -3.89
C MET A 491 -16.28 4.35 -3.82
N HIS A 492 -15.18 4.04 -3.12
CA HIS A 492 -14.02 4.91 -2.93
C HIS A 492 -12.96 4.75 -4.03
N LEU A 493 -11.85 5.52 -3.98
CA LEU A 493 -10.82 5.52 -5.04
C LEU A 493 -10.19 4.15 -5.33
N LYS A 494 -10.16 3.19 -4.39
CA LYS A 494 -9.64 1.83 -4.66
C LYS A 494 -10.63 0.90 -5.39
N ASN A 495 -11.92 1.25 -5.41
CA ASN A 495 -12.98 0.51 -6.12
C ASN A 495 -13.25 1.09 -7.53
N MET A 496 -12.49 2.13 -7.89
CA MET A 496 -12.41 2.69 -9.23
C MET A 496 -11.01 2.41 -9.75
N ALA A 497 -10.88 1.68 -10.84
CA ALA A 497 -9.58 1.29 -11.37
C ALA A 497 -9.58 1.26 -12.89
N VAL A 498 -8.37 1.28 -13.47
CA VAL A 498 -8.13 1.03 -14.88
C VAL A 498 -7.52 -0.36 -15.07
N LEU A 499 -7.98 -1.05 -16.10
CA LEU A 499 -7.33 -2.25 -16.60
C LEU A 499 -6.41 -1.86 -17.76
N LYS A 500 -5.12 -2.10 -17.58
CA LYS A 500 -4.08 -1.86 -18.57
C LYS A 500 -3.65 -3.17 -19.20
N ILE A 501 -3.55 -3.19 -20.52
CA ILE A 501 -3.15 -4.35 -21.30
C ILE A 501 -1.92 -3.95 -22.11
N ALA A 502 -0.86 -4.75 -22.00
CA ALA A 502 0.33 -4.62 -22.82
C ALA A 502 0.47 -5.85 -23.71
N GLU A 503 0.68 -5.61 -25.01
CA GLU A 503 1.12 -6.66 -25.93
C GLU A 503 2.61 -6.95 -25.74
N PRO A 504 3.06 -8.20 -25.98
CA PRO A 504 4.48 -8.53 -26.03
C PRO A 504 5.25 -7.57 -26.95
N ARG A 505 6.43 -7.14 -26.49
CA ARG A 505 7.37 -6.28 -27.25
C ARG A 505 6.87 -4.87 -27.59
N ARG A 506 5.67 -4.46 -27.14
CA ARG A 506 5.23 -3.06 -27.20
C ARG A 506 5.78 -2.26 -26.02
N ARG A 507 6.09 -0.99 -26.27
CA ARG A 507 6.59 -0.04 -25.25
C ARG A 507 5.48 0.83 -24.65
N ASP A 508 4.27 0.70 -25.17
CA ASP A 508 3.05 1.34 -24.73
C ASP A 508 2.01 0.29 -24.34
N PHE A 509 1.00 0.72 -23.56
CA PHE A 509 -0.17 -0.12 -23.31
C PHE A 509 -1.04 -0.13 -24.57
N SER A 510 -1.42 -1.32 -25.04
CA SER A 510 -2.33 -1.46 -26.19
C SER A 510 -3.77 -1.09 -25.83
N SER A 511 -4.14 -1.20 -24.56
CA SER A 511 -5.43 -0.77 -24.02
C SER A 511 -5.26 -0.26 -22.60
N VAL A 512 -5.90 0.86 -22.29
CA VAL A 512 -6.08 1.39 -20.94
C VAL A 512 -7.54 1.81 -20.85
N ARG A 513 -8.33 1.04 -20.10
CA ARG A 513 -9.79 1.23 -20.01
C ARG A 513 -10.23 1.16 -18.56
N MET A 514 -11.39 1.72 -18.23
CA MET A 514 -12.01 1.45 -16.92
C MET A 514 -12.15 -0.06 -16.70
N ALA A 515 -11.77 -0.50 -15.50
CA ALA A 515 -11.92 -1.89 -15.11
C ALA A 515 -13.41 -2.31 -15.06
N PRO A 516 -13.71 -3.62 -15.14
CA PRO A 516 -15.02 -4.18 -14.81
C PRO A 516 -15.59 -3.66 -13.48
N LEU A 517 -16.90 -3.78 -13.25
CA LEU A 517 -17.51 -3.48 -11.95
C LEU A 517 -17.12 -4.57 -10.97
N TYR A 518 -16.62 -4.17 -9.81
CA TYR A 518 -16.21 -5.06 -8.72
C TYR A 518 -16.41 -4.32 -7.39
N ASP A 519 -16.49 -5.07 -6.29
CA ASP A 519 -16.63 -4.55 -4.93
C ASP A 519 -17.79 -3.54 -4.76
N ALA A 520 -18.87 -3.74 -5.54
CA ALA A 520 -20.08 -2.92 -5.43
C ALA A 520 -20.96 -3.43 -4.29
N VAL A 521 -21.40 -2.54 -3.40
CA VAL A 521 -22.14 -2.95 -2.20
C VAL A 521 -23.13 -1.88 -1.76
N THR A 522 -24.38 -2.25 -1.50
CA THR A 522 -25.32 -1.37 -0.80
C THR A 522 -24.95 -1.27 0.68
N THR A 523 -24.44 -0.15 1.14
CA THR A 523 -24.00 0.00 2.54
C THR A 523 -25.16 0.29 3.50
N ARG A 524 -26.21 0.96 3.02
CA ARG A 524 -27.35 1.43 3.85
C ARG A 524 -28.23 0.32 4.46
N VAL A 525 -28.02 -0.93 4.07
CA VAL A 525 -28.73 -2.08 4.68
C VAL A 525 -28.09 -2.55 5.98
N PHE A 526 -26.88 -2.11 6.31
CA PHE A 526 -26.22 -2.46 7.57
C PHE A 526 -26.57 -1.48 8.69
N SER A 527 -26.81 -2.00 9.90
CA SER A 527 -27.39 -1.23 11.03
C SER A 527 -26.59 0.01 11.43
N ASN A 528 -25.28 0.04 11.20
CA ASN A 528 -24.42 1.19 11.53
C ASN A 528 -24.18 2.15 10.36
N LEU A 529 -24.74 1.85 9.19
CA LEU A 529 -24.49 2.56 7.92
C LEU A 529 -25.79 3.02 7.26
N GLN A 530 -26.91 3.06 7.98
CA GLN A 530 -28.23 3.44 7.42
C GLN A 530 -28.28 4.86 6.84
N SER A 531 -27.43 5.76 7.34
CA SER A 531 -27.25 7.13 6.86
C SER A 531 -25.98 7.31 6.02
N ASP A 532 -25.38 6.22 5.56
CA ASP A 532 -24.15 6.26 4.77
C ASP A 532 -24.37 6.98 3.43
N ARG A 533 -23.32 7.66 2.98
CA ARG A 533 -23.34 8.61 1.85
C ARG A 533 -22.41 8.12 0.75
N MET A 534 -22.50 8.71 -0.43
CA MET A 534 -21.53 8.38 -1.48
C MET A 534 -20.11 8.70 -1.01
N ALA A 535 -19.20 7.72 -1.12
CA ALA A 535 -17.79 7.89 -0.77
C ALA A 535 -17.10 9.00 -1.58
N LEU A 536 -17.45 9.12 -2.87
CA LEU A 536 -16.87 10.10 -3.78
C LEU A 536 -17.91 11.14 -4.18
N LYS A 537 -17.56 12.41 -3.97
CA LYS A 537 -18.47 13.52 -4.24
C LYS A 537 -18.71 13.72 -5.73
N ILE A 538 -19.88 14.27 -6.03
CA ILE A 538 -20.31 14.72 -7.36
C ILE A 538 -20.80 16.16 -7.20
N SER A 539 -20.21 17.09 -7.95
CA SER A 539 -20.59 18.51 -7.88
C SER A 539 -20.62 19.08 -6.44
N GLY A 540 -19.70 18.62 -5.59
CA GLY A 540 -19.57 19.00 -4.19
C GLY A 540 -20.54 18.32 -3.21
N LYS A 541 -21.41 17.41 -3.68
CA LYS A 541 -22.40 16.68 -2.89
C LYS A 541 -22.06 15.20 -2.78
N ASP A 542 -22.46 14.57 -1.67
CA ASP A 542 -22.35 13.12 -1.40
C ASP A 542 -23.72 12.49 -1.02
N GLU A 543 -24.76 13.31 -0.91
CA GLU A 543 -26.12 12.93 -0.61
C GLU A 543 -27.12 13.85 -1.33
N GLN A 544 -28.40 13.48 -1.33
CA GLN A 544 -29.48 14.27 -1.93
C GLN A 544 -29.22 14.67 -3.39
N LEU A 545 -28.53 13.79 -4.12
CA LEU A 545 -28.19 13.97 -5.53
C LEU A 545 -29.45 13.85 -6.39
N LYS A 546 -29.59 14.77 -7.35
CA LYS A 546 -30.66 14.78 -8.36
C LYS A 546 -30.05 14.61 -9.75
N ARG A 547 -30.87 14.34 -10.77
CA ARG A 547 -30.40 14.20 -12.16
C ARG A 547 -29.60 15.42 -12.62
N ALA A 548 -30.01 16.62 -12.21
CA ALA A 548 -29.29 17.86 -12.50
C ALA A 548 -27.84 17.90 -11.97
N ASP A 549 -27.53 17.21 -10.86
CA ASP A 549 -26.17 17.13 -10.32
C ASP A 549 -25.29 16.22 -11.19
N PHE A 550 -25.84 15.09 -11.66
CA PHE A 550 -25.16 14.22 -12.63
C PHE A 550 -24.93 14.91 -13.98
N LYS A 551 -25.88 15.74 -14.45
CA LYS A 551 -25.71 16.57 -15.65
C LYS A 551 -24.59 17.60 -15.48
N ARG A 552 -24.48 18.23 -14.30
CA ARG A 552 -23.41 19.18 -13.99
C ARG A 552 -22.05 18.49 -13.95
N PHE A 553 -21.98 17.31 -13.34
CA PHE A 553 -20.80 16.47 -13.39
C PHE A 553 -20.43 16.10 -14.84
N ALA A 554 -21.39 15.64 -15.65
CA ALA A 554 -21.18 15.28 -17.04
C ALA A 554 -20.62 16.47 -17.86
N ALA A 555 -21.18 17.66 -17.68
CA ALA A 555 -20.66 18.89 -18.30
C ALA A 555 -19.22 19.21 -17.85
N THR A 556 -18.93 19.09 -16.56
CA THR A 556 -17.58 19.29 -16.01
C THR A 556 -16.57 18.26 -16.54
N ALA A 557 -17.02 17.02 -16.71
CA ALA A 557 -16.23 15.95 -17.29
C ALA A 557 -16.09 16.07 -18.82
N GLY A 558 -16.77 17.03 -19.47
CA GLY A 558 -16.72 17.25 -20.92
C GLY A 558 -17.53 16.23 -21.74
N ILE A 559 -18.60 15.68 -21.16
CA ILE A 559 -19.52 14.75 -21.82
C ILE A 559 -20.64 15.57 -22.51
N PRO A 560 -20.95 15.34 -23.79
CA PRO A 560 -22.05 16.01 -24.47
C PRO A 560 -23.39 15.77 -23.77
N ALA A 561 -24.22 16.80 -23.64
CA ALA A 561 -25.48 16.73 -22.87
C ALA A 561 -26.42 15.62 -23.36
N ALA A 562 -26.58 15.44 -24.67
CA ALA A 562 -27.41 14.39 -25.24
C ALA A 562 -26.88 12.98 -24.92
N ALA A 563 -25.54 12.79 -24.92
CA ALA A 563 -24.93 11.52 -24.57
C ALA A 563 -25.07 11.23 -23.06
N ALA A 564 -24.95 12.26 -22.22
CA ALA A 564 -25.17 12.13 -20.78
C ALA A 564 -26.63 11.76 -20.48
N ASP A 565 -27.60 12.49 -21.06
CA ASP A 565 -29.03 12.21 -20.88
C ASP A 565 -29.37 10.78 -21.34
N GLY A 566 -28.93 10.39 -22.54
CA GLY A 566 -29.14 9.03 -23.05
C GLY A 566 -28.53 7.95 -22.15
N ALA A 567 -27.28 8.14 -21.70
CA ALA A 567 -26.62 7.17 -20.82
C ALA A 567 -27.31 7.03 -19.45
N MET A 568 -27.87 8.10 -18.90
CA MET A 568 -28.64 8.05 -17.66
C MET A 568 -29.98 7.35 -17.86
N ASP A 569 -30.71 7.69 -18.92
CA ASP A 569 -32.04 7.11 -19.21
C ASP A 569 -31.92 5.60 -19.52
N GLU A 570 -30.90 5.19 -20.27
CA GLU A 570 -30.59 3.79 -20.52
C GLU A 570 -30.26 3.04 -19.22
N LEU A 571 -29.48 3.64 -18.32
CA LEU A 571 -29.13 3.02 -17.05
C LEU A 571 -30.36 2.83 -16.15
N VAL A 572 -31.21 3.85 -16.04
CA VAL A 572 -32.48 3.79 -15.30
C VAL A 572 -33.35 2.65 -15.83
N ALA A 573 -33.62 2.65 -17.14
CA ALA A 573 -34.46 1.63 -17.75
C ALA A 573 -33.85 0.22 -17.64
N ALA A 574 -32.52 0.10 -17.70
CA ALA A 574 -31.84 -1.18 -17.51
C ALA A 574 -31.92 -1.68 -16.06
N LEU A 575 -31.81 -0.79 -15.06
CA LEU A 575 -31.97 -1.14 -13.66
C LEU A 575 -33.40 -1.52 -13.31
N GLU A 576 -34.41 -0.83 -13.84
CA GLU A 576 -35.82 -1.20 -13.67
C GLU A 576 -36.09 -2.62 -14.18
N ARG A 577 -35.64 -2.92 -15.41
CA ARG A 577 -35.74 -4.28 -15.98
C ARG A 577 -34.95 -5.29 -15.18
N GLY A 578 -33.74 -4.93 -14.77
CA GLY A 578 -32.87 -5.78 -13.95
C GLY A 578 -33.51 -6.15 -12.63
N LEU A 579 -34.13 -5.19 -11.94
CA LEU A 579 -34.82 -5.40 -10.67
C LEU A 579 -36.07 -6.28 -10.83
N ALA A 580 -36.84 -6.07 -11.91
CA ALA A 580 -38.04 -6.85 -12.20
C ALA A 580 -37.73 -8.32 -12.55
N ASN A 581 -36.60 -8.57 -13.24
CA ASN A 581 -36.23 -9.88 -13.74
C ASN A 581 -35.16 -10.60 -12.89
N LEU A 582 -34.73 -10.00 -11.78
CA LEU A 582 -33.68 -10.56 -10.94
C LEU A 582 -34.13 -11.92 -10.36
N THR A 583 -33.44 -12.98 -10.77
CA THR A 583 -33.66 -14.32 -10.20
C THR A 583 -32.86 -14.45 -8.92
N LEU A 584 -33.52 -14.70 -7.79
CA LEU A 584 -32.87 -14.81 -6.49
C LEU A 584 -32.44 -16.26 -6.25
N PRO A 585 -31.16 -16.52 -5.91
CA PRO A 585 -30.73 -17.85 -5.49
C PRO A 585 -31.28 -18.18 -4.10
N TYR A 586 -31.36 -19.47 -3.78
CA TYR A 586 -31.92 -19.97 -2.52
C TYR A 586 -31.46 -19.22 -1.25
N PRO A 587 -30.15 -18.89 -1.05
CA PRO A 587 -29.67 -18.17 0.12
C PRO A 587 -30.25 -16.75 0.30
N LEU A 588 -30.92 -16.21 -0.73
CA LEU A 588 -31.59 -14.91 -0.70
C LEU A 588 -33.12 -15.05 -0.58
N THR A 589 -33.63 -16.28 -0.42
CA THR A 589 -35.05 -16.59 -0.26
C THR A 589 -35.34 -17.43 0.99
N ASP A 590 -34.32 -17.80 1.76
CA ASP A 590 -34.39 -18.71 2.90
C ASP A 590 -34.84 -18.05 4.22
N GLY A 591 -35.18 -16.75 4.18
CA GLY A 591 -35.55 -15.97 5.37
C GLY A 591 -34.37 -15.64 6.30
N SER A 592 -33.13 -15.88 5.88
CA SER A 592 -31.94 -15.46 6.63
C SER A 592 -31.82 -13.93 6.70
N ALA A 593 -31.00 -13.44 7.63
CA ALA A 593 -30.64 -12.02 7.67
C ALA A 593 -30.05 -11.55 6.32
N GLY A 594 -29.35 -12.41 5.58
CA GLY A 594 -28.87 -12.13 4.23
C GLY A 594 -30.02 -11.85 3.25
N ALA A 595 -31.03 -12.71 3.23
CA ALA A 595 -32.23 -12.55 2.43
C ALA A 595 -33.00 -11.26 2.77
N GLU A 596 -33.15 -10.96 4.06
CA GLU A 596 -33.81 -9.73 4.52
C GLU A 596 -33.08 -8.46 4.08
N ARG A 597 -31.75 -8.42 4.25
CA ARG A 597 -30.94 -7.26 3.80
C ARG A 597 -30.96 -7.12 2.28
N ALA A 598 -30.92 -8.23 1.54
CA ALA A 598 -31.05 -8.21 0.08
C ALA A 598 -32.43 -7.68 -0.36
N ALA A 599 -33.50 -7.99 0.37
CA ALA A 599 -34.81 -7.40 0.14
C ALA A 599 -34.81 -5.88 0.40
N GLN A 600 -34.22 -5.46 1.53
CA GLN A 600 -34.08 -4.04 1.85
C GLN A 600 -33.30 -3.27 0.78
N MET A 601 -32.23 -3.87 0.23
CA MET A 601 -31.48 -3.30 -0.89
C MET A 601 -32.38 -3.05 -2.11
N ARG A 602 -33.23 -4.03 -2.48
CA ARG A 602 -34.16 -3.88 -3.62
C ARG A 602 -35.15 -2.73 -3.41
N GLU A 603 -35.63 -2.56 -2.19
CA GLU A 603 -36.53 -1.43 -1.87
C GLU A 603 -35.83 -0.09 -1.99
N ILE A 604 -34.58 0.03 -1.50
CA ILE A 604 -33.78 1.26 -1.66
C ILE A 604 -33.60 1.60 -3.14
N VAL A 605 -33.27 0.61 -3.97
CA VAL A 605 -33.10 0.80 -5.42
C VAL A 605 -34.42 1.25 -6.05
N ARG A 606 -35.54 0.60 -5.71
CA ARG A 606 -36.86 0.95 -6.24
C ARG A 606 -37.26 2.37 -5.87
N GLU A 607 -37.12 2.75 -4.60
CA GLU A 607 -37.41 4.10 -4.13
C GLU A 607 -36.58 5.15 -4.88
N ARG A 608 -35.27 4.92 -5.04
CA ARG A 608 -34.38 5.84 -5.77
C ARG A 608 -34.73 5.94 -7.25
N LEU A 609 -35.11 4.83 -7.91
CA LEU A 609 -35.57 4.87 -9.30
C LEU A 609 -36.86 5.69 -9.44
N THR A 610 -37.83 5.52 -8.54
CA THR A 610 -39.10 6.26 -8.59
C THR A 610 -38.97 7.75 -8.29
N THR A 611 -37.91 8.16 -7.57
CA THR A 611 -37.72 9.54 -7.11
C THR A 611 -36.62 10.28 -7.88
N PHE A 612 -36.00 9.64 -8.88
CA PHE A 612 -34.92 10.23 -9.67
C PHE A 612 -35.47 11.20 -10.73
N GLU A 613 -35.48 12.49 -10.38
CA GLU A 613 -35.85 13.61 -11.27
C GLU A 613 -34.67 14.49 -11.68
#